data_AF-A0A0N4YEG7-F1
#
_entry.id   AF-A0A0N4YEG7-F1
#
_cell.length_a   1.000
_cell.length_b   1.000
_cell.length_c   1.000
_cell.angle_alpha   90.00
_cell.angle_beta   90.00
_cell.angle_gamma   90.00
#
_symmetry.space_group_name_H-M   'P 1'
#
loop_
_entity.id
_entity.type
_entity.pdbx_description
1 polymer ?
#
loop_
_entity_poly.entity_id
_entity_poly.type
_entity_poly.pdbx_seq_one_letter_code
_entity_poly.pdbx_strand_id
1 'polypeptide(L)'
;MIEWANAWAKGITFRRDANQDVGGFFAQVNVVPLFVPVVGQLYIVYHIWAYPSMCARNDTRHATWAKPGWDATVAYTGTLPFRVFHF
;
A
#
# COMPACT_ATOMS: atom_id res chain seq x y z
N MET A 1 -12.33 0.72 -6.75
CA MET A 1 -11.46 1.73 -6.12
C MET A 1 -11.88 2.02 -4.68
N ILE A 2 -13.16 2.38 -4.43
CA ILE A 2 -13.68 2.61 -3.06
C ILE A 2 -13.62 1.36 -2.15
N GLU A 3 -13.86 0.17 -2.70
CA GLU A 3 -13.79 -1.10 -1.96
C GLU A 3 -12.37 -1.40 -1.47
N TRP A 4 -11.39 -1.31 -2.37
CA TRP A 4 -9.98 -1.47 -2.04
C TRP A 4 -9.56 -0.44 -0.97
N ALA A 5 -9.93 0.84 -1.14
CA ALA A 5 -9.59 1.89 -0.20
C ALA A 5 -10.21 1.67 1.19
N ASN A 6 -11.46 1.22 1.25
CA ASN A 6 -12.15 0.92 2.51
C ASN A 6 -11.53 -0.29 3.24
N ALA A 7 -11.16 -1.33 2.51
CA ALA A 7 -10.49 -2.49 3.08
C ALA A 7 -9.05 -2.17 3.52
N TRP A 8 -8.34 -1.40 2.71
CA TRP A 8 -6.99 -0.95 3.02
C TRP A 8 -6.96 0.01 4.22
N ALA A 9 -7.92 0.93 4.35
CA ALA A 9 -8.03 1.82 5.50
C ALA A 9 -8.19 1.04 6.82
N LYS A 10 -8.92 -0.08 6.80
CA LYS A 10 -8.99 -1.02 7.93
C LYS A 10 -7.66 -1.73 8.14
N GLY A 11 -7.00 -2.19 7.09
CA GLY A 11 -5.67 -2.82 7.19
C GLY A 11 -4.60 -1.92 7.79
N ILE A 12 -4.61 -0.64 7.45
CA ILE A 12 -3.65 0.35 7.95
C ILE A 12 -3.73 0.50 9.48
N THR A 13 -4.86 0.22 10.12
CA THR A 13 -4.93 0.30 11.59
C THR A 13 -3.98 -0.67 12.27
N PHE A 14 -3.68 -1.81 11.65
CA PHE A 14 -2.69 -2.77 12.17
C PHE A 14 -1.26 -2.22 12.13
N ARG A 15 -0.99 -1.12 11.42
CA ARG A 15 0.33 -0.50 11.34
C ARG A 15 0.49 0.76 12.18
N ARG A 16 -0.57 1.23 12.86
CA ARG A 16 -0.53 2.44 13.69
C ARG A 16 0.44 2.35 14.87
N ASP A 17 0.54 1.18 15.50
CA ASP A 17 1.41 0.98 16.67
C ASP A 17 2.89 1.19 16.37
N ALA A 18 3.30 1.07 15.10
CA ALA A 18 4.68 1.28 14.68
C ALA A 18 5.01 2.75 14.38
N ASN A 19 4.05 3.67 14.61
CA ASN A 19 4.16 5.12 14.34
C ASN A 19 4.81 5.42 12.98
N GLN A 20 4.37 4.68 11.95
CA GLN A 20 4.86 4.86 10.60
C GLN A 20 4.09 6.03 9.99
N ASP A 21 4.72 7.20 9.85
CA ASP A 21 4.16 8.30 9.08
C ASP A 21 4.04 7.88 7.62
N VAL A 22 2.81 7.71 7.12
CA VAL A 22 2.56 7.08 5.81
C VAL A 22 1.55 7.88 5.01
N GLY A 23 2.03 8.47 3.92
CA GLY A 23 1.19 8.98 2.85
C GLY A 23 0.77 7.84 1.92
N GLY A 24 -0.53 7.63 1.77
CA GLY A 24 -1.09 6.82 0.69
C GLY A 24 -1.46 7.71 -0.48
N PHE A 25 -0.80 7.53 -1.63
CA PHE A 25 -1.07 8.34 -2.81
C PHE A 25 -1.85 7.52 -3.83
N PHE A 26 -2.97 8.08 -4.27
CA PHE A 26 -3.77 7.52 -5.34
C PHE A 26 -3.58 8.35 -6.62
N ALA A 27 -3.11 7.72 -7.69
CA ALA A 27 -2.98 8.36 -8.98
C ALA A 27 -4.23 8.07 -9.82
N GLN A 28 -5.15 9.04 -9.92
CA GLN A 28 -6.35 8.97 -10.77
C GLN A 28 -6.13 9.55 -12.18
N VAL A 29 -5.04 10.29 -12.40
CA VAL A 29 -4.83 11.09 -13.60
C VAL A 29 -3.65 10.56 -14.39
N ASN A 30 -3.91 10.21 -15.65
CA ASN A 30 -2.88 10.07 -16.68
C ASN A 30 -2.33 11.47 -17.00
N VAL A 31 -1.24 11.89 -16.36
CA VAL A 31 -0.42 13.00 -16.91
C VAL A 31 0.58 12.35 -17.85
N VAL A 32 0.17 12.24 -19.11
CA VAL A 32 1.02 11.75 -20.19
C VAL A 32 1.90 12.92 -20.66
N PRO A 33 3.23 12.88 -20.53
CA PRO A 33 4.08 13.78 -21.31
C PRO A 33 3.82 13.47 -22.79
N LEU A 34 3.49 14.50 -23.58
CA LEU A 34 2.93 14.49 -24.95
C LEU A 34 3.63 13.58 -25.99
N PHE A 35 4.76 12.94 -25.66
CA PHE A 35 5.65 12.27 -26.62
C PHE A 35 5.94 10.78 -26.34
N VAL A 36 5.22 10.10 -25.44
CA VAL A 36 5.44 8.66 -25.21
C VAL A 36 4.11 7.89 -25.24
N PRO A 37 3.88 6.97 -26.22
CA PRO A 37 2.71 6.10 -26.23
C PRO A 37 2.98 4.89 -25.33
N VAL A 38 2.99 5.10 -24.02
CA VAL A 38 2.72 4.02 -23.07
C VAL A 38 1.37 4.34 -22.46
N VAL A 39 0.41 3.43 -22.60
CA VAL A 39 -0.86 3.48 -21.86
C VAL A 39 -0.49 3.51 -20.38
N GLY A 40 -0.55 4.68 -19.74
CA GLY A 40 -0.21 4.82 -18.32
C GLY A 40 -1.14 3.94 -17.50
N GLN A 41 -0.56 3.13 -16.62
CA GLN A 41 -1.31 2.16 -15.83
C GLN A 41 -2.31 2.94 -14.96
N LEU A 42 -3.57 2.91 -15.37
CA LEU A 42 -4.67 3.33 -14.53
C LEU A 42 -4.66 2.47 -13.27
N TYR A 43 -5.18 3.00 -12.15
CA TYR A 43 -5.44 2.21 -10.94
C TYR A 43 -4.21 1.80 -10.12
N ILE A 44 -3.15 2.62 -10.10
CA ILE A 44 -1.98 2.42 -9.22
C ILE A 44 -2.21 3.09 -7.86
N VAL A 45 -1.83 2.38 -6.80
CA VAL A 45 -1.69 2.95 -5.46
C VAL A 45 -0.21 2.93 -5.06
N TYR A 46 0.30 4.07 -4.62
CA TYR A 46 1.65 4.19 -4.08
C TYR A 46 1.61 4.29 -2.55
N HIS A 47 2.42 3.46 -1.90
CA HIS A 47 2.64 3.48 -0.46
C HIS A 47 4.11 3.79 -0.16
N ILE A 48 4.34 4.84 0.60
CA ILE A 48 5.69 5.21 1.06
C ILE A 48 5.72 5.03 2.58
N TRP A 49 6.74 4.32 3.05
CA TRP A 49 6.93 4.00 4.46
C TRP A 49 8.30 4.48 4.90
N ALA A 50 8.35 5.31 5.95
CA ALA A 50 9.59 5.72 6.57
C ALA A 50 9.99 4.73 7.67
N TYR A 51 11.26 4.32 7.67
CA TYR A 51 11.85 3.48 8.72
C TYR A 51 13.20 4.05 9.15
N PRO A 52 13.56 3.98 10.44
CA PRO A 52 14.85 4.50 10.93
C PRO A 52 16.06 3.64 10.52
N SER A 53 15.85 2.35 10.22
CA SER A 53 16.90 1.46 9.70
C SER A 53 16.29 0.25 8.97
N MET A 54 17.11 -0.50 8.24
CA MET A 54 16.68 -1.74 7.57
C MET A 54 16.32 -2.84 8.58
N CYS A 55 16.99 -2.91 9.74
CA CYS A 55 16.62 -3.81 10.83
C CYS A 55 15.24 -3.44 11.40
N ALA A 56 15.03 -2.14 11.71
CA ALA A 56 13.74 -1.66 12.19
C ALA A 56 12.60 -1.90 11.18
N ARG A 57 12.90 -1.80 9.87
CA ARG A 57 11.96 -2.22 8.81
C ARG A 57 11.61 -3.68 8.91
N ASN A 58 12.60 -4.56 9.06
CA ASN A 58 12.37 -5.99 9.17
C ASN A 58 11.49 -6.31 10.40
N ASP A 59 11.89 -5.82 11.57
CA ASP A 59 11.20 -6.07 12.84
C ASP A 59 9.75 -5.57 12.81
N THR A 60 9.54 -4.34 12.32
CA THR A 60 8.21 -3.75 12.17
C THR A 60 7.32 -4.58 11.25
N ARG A 61 7.89 -5.10 10.15
CA ARG A 61 7.15 -5.93 9.21
C ARG A 61 6.80 -7.29 9.78
N HIS A 62 7.71 -7.94 10.49
CA HIS A 62 7.44 -9.19 11.19
C HIS A 62 6.36 -8.99 12.26
N ALA A 63 6.46 -7.92 13.05
CA ALA A 63 5.46 -7.56 14.05
C ALA A 63 4.08 -7.29 13.42
N THR A 64 4.03 -6.63 12.26
CA THR A 64 2.78 -6.40 11.53
C THR A 64 2.19 -7.70 10.99
N TRP A 65 3.02 -8.59 10.45
CA TRP A 65 2.58 -9.91 9.96
C TRP A 65 2.03 -10.80 11.08
N ALA A 66 2.50 -10.64 12.31
CA ALA A 66 1.99 -11.35 13.46
C ALA A 66 0.61 -10.85 13.95
N LYS A 67 0.10 -9.71 13.43
CA LYS A 67 -1.19 -9.17 13.86
C LYS A 67 -2.35 -9.93 13.21
N PRO A 68 -3.30 -10.44 14.02
CA PRO A 68 -4.45 -11.15 13.50
C PRO A 68 -5.30 -10.22 12.61
N GLY A 69 -5.60 -10.65 11.39
CA GLY A 69 -6.41 -9.89 10.43
C GLY A 69 -5.60 -9.07 9.43
N TRP A 70 -4.29 -8.89 9.63
CA TRP A 70 -3.41 -8.28 8.62
C TRP A 70 -3.28 -9.18 7.38
N ASP A 71 -3.10 -10.48 7.60
CA ASP A 71 -3.06 -11.52 6.59
C ASP A 71 -4.34 -11.54 5.73
N ALA A 72 -5.52 -11.52 6.37
CA ALA A 72 -6.81 -11.45 5.69
C ALA A 72 -6.97 -10.17 4.88
N THR A 73 -6.50 -9.03 5.41
CA THR A 73 -6.56 -7.75 4.70
C THR A 73 -5.66 -7.75 3.46
N VAL A 74 -4.44 -8.29 3.57
CA VAL A 74 -3.51 -8.42 2.44
C VAL A 74 -4.05 -9.38 1.39
N ALA A 75 -4.61 -10.53 1.80
CA ALA A 75 -5.22 -11.49 0.88
C ALA A 75 -6.39 -10.86 0.11
N TYR A 76 -7.31 -10.18 0.79
CA TYR A 76 -8.48 -9.56 0.17
C TYR A 76 -8.13 -8.36 -0.71
N THR A 77 -7.17 -7.51 -0.30
CA THR A 77 -6.75 -6.37 -1.14
C THR A 77 -5.85 -6.78 -2.32
N GLY A 78 -5.16 -7.92 -2.22
CA GLY A 78 -4.30 -8.48 -3.27
C GLY A 78 -5.02 -9.28 -4.36
N THR A 79 -6.27 -9.67 -4.13
CA THR A 79 -7.15 -10.28 -5.16
C THR A 79 -7.83 -9.26 -6.06
N LEU A 80 -7.81 -7.97 -5.68
CA LEU A 80 -8.39 -6.90 -6.47
C LEU A 80 -7.46 -6.48 -7.63
N PRO A 81 -7.99 -6.03 -8.78
CA PRO A 81 -7.21 -5.78 -10.02
C PRO A 81 -6.27 -4.55 -9.98
N PHE A 82 -6.10 -3.93 -8.82
CA PHE A 82 -5.29 -2.72 -8.59
C PHE A 82 -3.93 -3.15 -8.02
N ARG A 83 -2.97 -3.57 -8.85
CA ARG A 83 -1.67 -4.11 -8.38
C ARG A 83 -0.51 -3.15 -8.63
N VAL A 84 0.22 -2.80 -7.55
CA VAL A 84 1.53 -3.39 -7.17
C VAL A 84 1.76 -3.10 -5.68
N PHE A 85 1.89 -4.14 -4.83
CA PHE A 85 2.36 -3.98 -3.46
C PHE A 85 3.83 -4.40 -3.38
N HIS A 86 4.73 -3.43 -3.24
CA HIS A 86 6.05 -3.68 -2.67
C HIS A 86 5.99 -3.32 -1.20
N PHE A 87 5.76 -4.32 -0.35
CA PHE A 87 5.95 -4.20 1.10
C PHE A 87 7.45 -4.07 1.38
#